data_AF-A0A0G1FYX4-F1
#
_entry.id   AF-A0A0G1FYX4-F1
#
_cell.length_a   1.000
_cell.length_b   1.000
_cell.length_c   1.000
_cell.angle_alpha   90.00
_cell.angle_beta   90.00
_cell.angle_gamma   90.00
#
_symmetry.space_group_name_H-M   'P 1'
#
loop_
_entity.id
_entity.type
_entity.pdbx_description
1 polymer ?
#
loop_
_entity_poly.entity_id
_entity_poly.type
_entity_poly.pdbx_seq_one_letter_code
_entity_poly.pdbx_strand_id
1 'polypeptide(L)'
;MKYITIKTSTIVSFGLVLAMLAILIGPPLQVANAAALTSKSDAMSRLEVSVADSPLSDHAIQFTTPTGVASAQTIVITFPADFDGANDPQGALDFNDVDLFEDTTPDTVCDGTAETLVASAPAAGEWSAVFSGTENRILTFTSGGASAIIAAASQVCVKIGENATGGAANSQYINPSTTGSKTITLSVGSGADTGDLVVNIITDDSVAVSGTVVESMTFTIDDISIGFGTLTSANARFASGDGNGTAGPTSASAHTMTMATNAASGYSIKYNGATLTSGGNTIIVATITGDEDGVPASEQFAIGFTTNGNATIVSAYNQVSPTFNYSFVASTETEVISETVPTAIETFSAFYLTNITGATEAGSYTTAITYTATANF
;
A
#
# COMPACT_ATOMS: atom_id res chain seq x y z
N MET A 1 107.53 -31.29 7.02
CA MET A 1 106.19 -30.68 6.93
C MET A 1 105.63 -30.53 8.33
N LYS A 2 105.48 -29.29 8.83
CA LYS A 2 104.91 -28.98 10.16
C LYS A 2 103.41 -28.70 9.98
N TYR A 3 102.56 -29.50 10.61
CA TYR A 3 101.11 -29.30 10.61
C TYR A 3 100.74 -28.18 11.60
N ILE A 4 100.06 -27.15 11.10
CA ILE A 4 99.45 -26.09 11.92
C ILE A 4 98.07 -26.58 12.33
N THR A 5 97.90 -26.89 13.61
CA THR A 5 96.59 -27.21 14.20
C THR A 5 95.86 -25.90 14.49
N ILE A 6 94.87 -25.56 13.66
CA ILE A 6 94.00 -24.40 13.85
C ILE A 6 92.96 -24.75 14.91
N LYS A 7 92.92 -23.98 16.03
CA LYS A 7 91.94 -24.16 17.11
C LYS A 7 90.55 -23.75 16.63
N THR A 8 89.65 -24.72 16.55
CA THR A 8 88.26 -24.60 16.06
C THR A 8 87.34 -23.73 16.92
N SER A 9 87.70 -23.35 18.15
CA SER A 9 86.82 -22.56 19.04
C SER A 9 86.74 -21.06 18.69
N THR A 10 87.76 -20.49 18.04
CA THR A 10 87.79 -19.06 17.70
C THR A 10 86.99 -18.73 16.43
N ILE A 11 86.84 -19.71 15.54
CA ILE A 11 86.12 -19.56 14.25
C ILE A 11 84.59 -19.56 14.48
N VAL A 12 84.10 -20.34 15.45
CA VAL A 12 82.67 -20.38 15.80
C VAL A 12 82.20 -19.08 16.46
N SER A 13 83.04 -18.46 17.30
CA SER A 13 82.73 -17.17 17.95
C SER A 13 82.75 -15.99 16.97
N PHE A 14 83.63 -15.97 15.97
CA PHE A 14 83.71 -14.87 15.00
C PHE A 14 82.56 -14.93 13.99
N GLY A 15 82.15 -16.13 13.57
CA GLY A 15 80.99 -16.32 12.69
C GLY A 15 79.67 -15.91 13.33
N LEU A 16 79.49 -16.16 14.64
CA LEU A 16 78.26 -15.80 15.36
C LEU A 16 78.13 -14.28 15.57
N VAL A 17 79.25 -13.60 15.84
CA VAL A 17 79.29 -12.13 15.98
C VAL A 17 79.04 -11.44 14.63
N LEU A 18 79.60 -11.98 13.53
CA LEU A 18 79.37 -11.45 12.18
C LEU A 18 77.91 -11.65 11.72
N ALA A 19 77.29 -12.77 12.09
CA ALA A 19 75.88 -13.03 11.82
C ALA A 19 74.94 -12.10 12.61
N MET A 20 75.23 -11.82 13.89
CA MET A 20 74.46 -10.84 14.66
C MET A 20 74.66 -9.41 14.14
N LEU A 21 75.87 -9.04 13.71
CA LEU A 21 76.13 -7.71 13.14
C LEU A 21 75.45 -7.53 11.77
N ALA A 22 75.34 -8.59 10.97
CA ALA A 22 74.58 -8.59 9.72
C ALA A 22 73.06 -8.40 9.93
N ILE A 23 72.53 -8.84 11.08
CA ILE A 23 71.13 -8.62 11.46
C ILE A 23 70.91 -7.18 11.97
N LEU A 24 71.91 -6.56 12.60
CA LEU A 24 71.84 -5.15 13.04
C LEU A 24 72.08 -4.12 11.92
N ILE A 25 72.75 -4.49 10.83
CA ILE A 25 73.02 -3.59 9.68
C ILE A 25 72.12 -3.93 8.47
N GLY A 26 71.23 -4.92 8.61
CA GLY A 26 70.19 -5.18 7.60
C GLY A 26 69.30 -3.94 7.39
N PRO A 27 68.72 -3.75 6.19
CA PRO A 27 67.80 -2.64 5.95
C PRO A 27 66.68 -2.66 7.01
N PRO A 28 66.22 -1.49 7.49
CA PRO A 28 65.19 -1.43 8.53
C PRO A 28 63.98 -2.25 8.10
N LEU A 29 63.48 -3.10 9.01
CA LEU A 29 62.19 -3.77 8.86
C LEU A 29 61.11 -2.70 8.70
N GLN A 30 60.73 -2.42 7.45
CA GLN A 30 59.60 -1.56 7.15
C GLN A 30 58.33 -2.37 7.42
N VAL A 31 57.72 -2.14 8.58
CA VAL A 31 56.35 -2.60 8.84
C VAL A 31 55.43 -1.70 8.03
N ALA A 32 54.97 -2.17 6.88
CA ALA A 32 53.94 -1.47 6.11
C ALA A 32 52.62 -1.58 6.89
N ASN A 33 52.09 -0.46 7.34
CA ASN A 33 50.73 -0.39 7.91
C ASN A 33 49.76 -0.10 6.77
N ALA A 34 48.57 -0.71 6.82
CA ALA A 34 47.50 -0.36 5.89
C ALA A 34 47.06 1.10 6.11
N ALA A 35 46.82 1.85 5.04
CA ALA A 35 46.25 3.19 5.14
C ALA A 35 44.75 3.12 5.44
N ALA A 36 44.21 4.18 6.04
CA ALA A 36 42.82 4.20 6.49
C ALA A 36 41.90 4.65 5.37
N LEU A 37 40.84 3.88 5.09
CA LEU A 37 39.75 4.32 4.22
C LEU A 37 39.04 5.55 4.81
N THR A 38 38.63 6.48 3.95
CA THR A 38 37.87 7.69 4.35
C THR A 38 36.46 7.67 3.75
N SER A 39 35.60 8.61 4.18
CA SER A 39 34.24 8.80 3.62
C SER A 39 33.42 7.50 3.55
N LYS A 40 33.50 6.69 4.61
CA LYS A 40 32.83 5.39 4.67
C LYS A 40 31.36 5.60 5.03
N SER A 41 30.45 5.01 4.26
CA SER A 41 29.03 4.88 4.63
C SER A 41 28.43 3.57 4.13
N ASP A 42 27.33 3.15 4.76
CA ASP A 42 26.43 2.12 4.24
C ASP A 42 24.99 2.63 4.40
N ALA A 43 24.27 2.75 3.29
CA ALA A 43 22.85 3.05 3.31
C ALA A 43 22.06 1.75 3.15
N MET A 44 21.46 1.31 4.26
CA MET A 44 20.62 0.12 4.34
C MET A 44 19.16 0.47 4.05
N SER A 45 18.45 -0.37 3.29
CA SER A 45 17.01 -0.16 3.06
C SER A 45 16.16 -0.54 4.29
N ARG A 46 16.65 -1.43 5.15
CA ARG A 46 16.01 -1.83 6.40
C ARG A 46 17.01 -1.96 7.54
N LEU A 47 16.62 -1.59 8.75
CA LEU A 47 17.45 -1.69 9.96
C LEU A 47 16.84 -2.63 11.01
N GLU A 48 15.62 -3.11 10.81
CA GLU A 48 14.96 -4.03 11.72
C GLU A 48 15.73 -5.37 11.86
N VAL A 49 15.55 -6.06 12.99
CA VAL A 49 16.10 -7.42 13.22
C VAL A 49 15.35 -8.45 12.37
N SER A 50 16.04 -9.48 11.89
CA SER A 50 15.33 -10.61 11.26
C SER A 50 14.53 -11.40 12.29
N VAL A 51 13.21 -11.27 12.19
CA VAL A 51 12.24 -12.18 12.83
C VAL A 51 11.52 -12.95 11.72
N ALA A 52 11.72 -14.27 11.68
CA ALA A 52 11.03 -15.18 10.75
C ALA A 52 10.92 -14.67 9.29
N ASP A 53 12.07 -14.44 8.66
CA ASP A 53 12.26 -14.16 7.21
C ASP A 53 11.87 -12.76 6.68
N SER A 54 12.00 -11.70 7.47
CA SER A 54 12.40 -10.37 6.96
C SER A 54 12.66 -9.38 8.08
N PRO A 55 13.80 -8.66 8.02
CA PRO A 55 13.98 -7.72 6.93
C PRO A 55 15.20 -8.03 6.08
N LEU A 56 14.89 -8.35 4.84
CA LEU A 56 15.81 -8.20 3.74
C LEU A 56 16.23 -6.72 3.64
N SER A 57 17.53 -6.49 3.49
CA SER A 57 18.11 -5.17 3.35
C SER A 57 19.03 -5.13 2.14
N ASP A 58 18.84 -4.10 1.34
CA ASP A 58 19.80 -3.64 0.35
C ASP A 58 20.92 -2.89 1.05
N HIS A 59 22.05 -2.82 0.38
CA HIS A 59 23.19 -2.03 0.84
C HIS A 59 23.70 -1.13 -0.28
N ALA A 60 24.12 0.07 0.08
CA ALA A 60 24.90 0.96 -0.76
C ALA A 60 26.13 1.39 0.05
N ILE A 61 27.18 0.59 -0.08
CA ILE A 61 28.43 0.73 0.67
C ILE A 61 29.36 1.63 -0.13
N GLN A 62 29.86 2.67 0.51
CA GLN A 62 30.78 3.63 -0.08
C GLN A 62 32.02 3.82 0.79
N PHE A 63 33.17 4.04 0.14
CA PHE A 63 34.40 4.45 0.79
C PHE A 63 35.39 5.07 -0.21
N THR A 64 36.34 5.87 0.26
CA THR A 64 37.46 6.38 -0.55
C THR A 64 38.74 5.64 -0.19
N THR A 65 39.45 5.12 -1.19
CA THR A 65 40.70 4.36 -1.05
C THR A 65 41.92 5.27 -1.24
N PRO A 66 42.80 5.44 -0.23
CA PRO A 66 44.01 6.25 -0.38
C PRO A 66 44.97 5.73 -1.44
N THR A 67 45.13 4.41 -1.56
CA THR A 67 46.15 3.80 -2.44
C THR A 67 45.58 3.20 -3.73
N GLY A 68 44.27 3.00 -3.81
CA GLY A 68 43.60 2.38 -4.96
C GLY A 68 43.65 0.85 -4.92
N VAL A 69 43.32 0.24 -6.05
CA VAL A 69 43.40 -1.21 -6.27
C VAL A 69 44.11 -1.47 -7.59
N ALA A 70 45.28 -2.07 -7.52
CA ALA A 70 46.09 -2.44 -8.68
C ALA A 70 45.68 -3.80 -9.27
N SER A 71 46.30 -4.15 -10.40
CA SER A 71 46.10 -5.43 -11.09
C SER A 71 46.19 -6.63 -10.14
N ALA A 72 45.20 -7.53 -10.21
CA ALA A 72 45.10 -8.75 -9.40
C ALA A 72 44.96 -8.52 -7.88
N GLN A 73 44.76 -7.28 -7.43
CA GLN A 73 44.42 -6.98 -6.06
C GLN A 73 42.91 -7.11 -5.82
N THR A 74 42.53 -7.07 -4.54
CA THR A 74 41.17 -7.36 -4.09
C THR A 74 40.54 -6.23 -3.29
N ILE A 75 39.21 -6.18 -3.34
CA ILE A 75 38.34 -5.47 -2.40
C ILE A 75 37.57 -6.56 -1.65
N VAL A 76 37.64 -6.56 -0.33
CA VAL A 76 36.97 -7.53 0.53
C VAL A 76 36.06 -6.77 1.49
N ILE A 77 34.77 -7.09 1.44
CA ILE A 77 33.73 -6.61 2.35
C ILE A 77 33.29 -7.80 3.18
N THR A 78 33.46 -7.72 4.49
CA THR A 78 33.06 -8.78 5.42
C THR A 78 31.97 -8.29 6.34
N PHE A 79 30.79 -8.88 6.22
CA PHE A 79 29.68 -8.67 7.12
C PHE A 79 29.90 -9.45 8.43
N PRO A 80 29.50 -8.88 9.57
CA PRO A 80 29.63 -9.56 10.86
C PRO A 80 28.64 -10.72 10.98
N ALA A 81 28.81 -11.52 12.03
CA ALA A 81 27.92 -12.64 12.30
C ALA A 81 26.43 -12.24 12.33
N ASP A 82 25.57 -13.19 11.96
CA ASP A 82 24.11 -13.11 11.85
C ASP A 82 23.56 -12.39 10.60
N PHE A 83 24.37 -11.68 9.80
CA PHE A 83 23.97 -11.33 8.44
C PHE A 83 23.92 -12.59 7.58
N ASP A 84 22.90 -12.72 6.72
CA ASP A 84 22.75 -13.91 5.89
C ASP A 84 22.44 -13.56 4.44
N GLY A 85 23.41 -13.84 3.57
CA GLY A 85 23.31 -13.67 2.13
C GLY A 85 23.10 -14.97 1.38
N ALA A 86 22.83 -16.07 2.07
CA ALA A 86 22.68 -17.40 1.47
C ALA A 86 21.23 -17.87 1.36
N ASN A 87 20.31 -17.27 2.14
CA ASN A 87 18.95 -17.77 2.30
C ASN A 87 17.85 -16.75 1.94
N ASP A 88 18.15 -15.74 1.11
CA ASP A 88 17.10 -14.88 0.56
C ASP A 88 16.10 -15.72 -0.27
N PRO A 89 14.78 -15.43 -0.21
CA PRO A 89 13.77 -16.16 -0.99
C PRO A 89 14.02 -16.22 -2.51
N GLN A 90 14.77 -15.27 -3.07
CA GLN A 90 15.12 -15.20 -4.49
C GLN A 90 16.36 -16.05 -4.83
N GLY A 91 17.15 -16.43 -3.82
CA GLY A 91 18.37 -17.21 -3.99
C GLY A 91 19.47 -16.78 -3.03
N ALA A 92 20.64 -17.42 -3.15
CA ALA A 92 21.82 -16.94 -2.47
C ALA A 92 22.44 -15.79 -3.28
N LEU A 93 22.97 -14.77 -2.60
CA LEU A 93 23.71 -13.67 -3.21
C LEU A 93 24.81 -14.20 -4.14
N ASP A 94 24.79 -13.73 -5.38
CA ASP A 94 25.80 -13.98 -6.40
C ASP A 94 26.24 -12.69 -7.12
N PHE A 95 27.10 -12.83 -8.13
CA PHE A 95 27.68 -11.67 -8.82
C PHE A 95 26.67 -10.80 -9.59
N ASN A 96 25.45 -11.30 -9.86
CA ASN A 96 24.38 -10.53 -10.50
C ASN A 96 23.65 -9.63 -9.49
N ASP A 97 23.75 -9.93 -8.19
CA ASP A 97 23.09 -9.18 -7.11
C ASP A 97 23.92 -7.99 -6.62
N VAL A 98 25.04 -7.69 -7.28
CA VAL A 98 25.97 -6.64 -6.90
C VAL A 98 26.43 -5.81 -8.09
N ASP A 99 26.69 -4.54 -7.84
CA ASP A 99 27.41 -3.66 -8.75
C ASP A 99 28.63 -3.07 -8.04
N LEU A 100 29.70 -2.81 -8.80
CA LEU A 100 30.89 -2.09 -8.37
C LEU A 100 31.06 -0.86 -9.26
N PHE A 101 31.29 0.30 -8.64
CA PHE A 101 31.54 1.55 -9.35
C PHE A 101 32.84 2.20 -8.86
N GLU A 102 33.59 2.78 -9.79
CA GLU A 102 34.65 3.74 -9.50
C GLU A 102 34.17 5.16 -9.78
N ASP A 103 34.29 6.04 -8.79
CA ASP A 103 34.19 7.47 -8.98
C ASP A 103 35.55 8.14 -8.69
N THR A 104 36.09 8.80 -9.72
CA THR A 104 37.36 9.53 -9.64
C THR A 104 37.20 10.93 -9.04
N THR A 105 35.97 11.33 -8.69
CA THR A 105 35.63 12.65 -8.12
C THR A 105 34.92 12.50 -6.78
N PRO A 106 35.59 12.04 -5.70
CA PRO A 106 34.94 11.73 -4.43
C PRO A 106 34.02 12.85 -3.91
N ASP A 107 32.71 12.59 -3.89
CA ASP A 107 31.69 13.58 -3.50
C ASP A 107 30.69 13.07 -2.46
N THR A 108 30.85 11.81 -2.01
CA THR A 108 30.01 11.11 -1.02
C THR A 108 28.63 10.68 -1.55
N VAL A 109 28.48 10.59 -2.86
CA VAL A 109 27.32 10.00 -3.53
C VAL A 109 27.71 8.63 -4.06
N CYS A 110 26.93 7.58 -3.73
CA CYS A 110 27.24 6.22 -4.18
C CYS A 110 26.88 6.05 -5.68
N ASP A 111 27.73 6.58 -6.54
CA ASP A 111 27.67 6.49 -8.00
C ASP A 111 29.07 6.29 -8.62
N GLY A 112 29.20 6.55 -9.91
CA GLY A 112 30.46 6.44 -10.65
C GLY A 112 30.34 5.71 -11.98
N THR A 113 31.50 5.30 -12.51
CA THR A 113 31.59 4.44 -13.68
C THR A 113 31.43 2.99 -13.25
N ALA A 114 30.47 2.27 -13.83
CA ALA A 114 30.23 0.87 -13.51
C ALA A 114 31.38 -0.01 -14.03
N GLU A 115 31.87 -0.88 -13.16
CA GLU A 115 32.82 -1.92 -13.49
C GLU A 115 32.09 -3.16 -14.04
N THR A 116 32.76 -3.91 -14.93
CA THR A 116 32.18 -5.15 -15.46
C THR A 116 32.47 -6.31 -14.53
N LEU A 117 31.41 -6.98 -14.04
CA LEU A 117 31.50 -8.09 -13.09
C LEU A 117 31.31 -9.45 -13.77
N VAL A 118 32.03 -10.45 -13.27
CA VAL A 118 31.89 -11.87 -13.63
C VAL A 118 31.91 -12.75 -12.39
N ALA A 119 31.43 -14.00 -12.50
CA ALA A 119 31.42 -14.94 -11.37
C ALA A 119 32.82 -15.42 -10.94
N SER A 120 33.76 -15.56 -11.88
CA SER A 120 35.12 -16.04 -11.60
C SER A 120 36.06 -15.82 -12.78
N ALA A 121 37.38 -15.93 -12.54
CA ALA A 121 38.43 -15.84 -13.56
C ALA A 121 38.31 -14.61 -14.49
N PRO A 122 38.32 -13.39 -13.92
CA PRO A 122 38.07 -12.17 -14.68
C PRO A 122 39.16 -11.90 -15.72
N ALA A 123 38.76 -11.42 -16.89
CA ALA A 123 39.69 -10.93 -17.90
C ALA A 123 40.28 -9.56 -17.52
N ALA A 124 41.24 -9.07 -18.30
CA ALA A 124 42.02 -7.86 -18.00
C ALA A 124 41.23 -6.53 -17.94
N GLY A 125 39.92 -6.54 -18.17
CA GLY A 125 39.04 -5.38 -18.01
C GLY A 125 37.79 -5.69 -17.18
N GLU A 126 37.80 -6.82 -16.47
CA GLU A 126 36.69 -7.32 -15.66
C GLU A 126 37.14 -7.49 -14.21
N TRP A 127 36.16 -7.56 -13.32
CA TRP A 127 36.31 -7.93 -11.93
C TRP A 127 35.50 -9.19 -11.66
N SER A 128 36.02 -10.10 -10.84
CA SER A 128 35.14 -11.16 -10.31
C SER A 128 34.52 -10.73 -9.00
N ALA A 129 33.23 -10.93 -8.81
CA ALA A 129 32.57 -10.78 -7.51
C ALA A 129 32.20 -12.17 -6.96
N VAL A 130 32.73 -12.51 -5.79
CA VAL A 130 32.54 -13.82 -5.17
C VAL A 130 32.06 -13.65 -3.74
N PHE A 131 30.89 -14.21 -3.46
CA PHE A 131 30.37 -14.39 -2.11
C PHE A 131 30.90 -15.70 -1.50
N SER A 132 31.32 -15.64 -0.24
CA SER A 132 31.96 -16.76 0.44
C SER A 132 31.83 -16.66 1.96
N GLY A 133 32.39 -17.64 2.67
CA GLY A 133 32.28 -17.76 4.11
C GLY A 133 30.94 -18.37 4.55
N THR A 134 30.72 -18.42 5.86
CA THR A 134 29.42 -18.81 6.42
C THR A 134 28.36 -17.81 5.97
N GLU A 135 27.22 -18.30 5.47
CA GLU A 135 26.06 -17.48 5.05
C GLU A 135 26.41 -16.41 4.01
N ASN A 136 27.42 -16.66 3.16
CA ASN A 136 27.88 -15.73 2.12
C ASN A 136 28.32 -14.34 2.63
N ARG A 137 28.71 -14.20 3.90
CA ARG A 137 29.04 -12.90 4.53
C ARG A 137 30.30 -12.20 4.01
N ILE A 138 31.10 -12.84 3.16
CA ILE A 138 32.34 -12.28 2.61
C ILE A 138 32.17 -12.08 1.12
N LEU A 139 32.04 -10.82 0.70
CA LEU A 139 32.07 -10.42 -0.71
C LEU A 139 33.49 -10.01 -1.08
N THR A 140 34.07 -10.70 -2.06
CA THR A 140 35.40 -10.40 -2.59
C THR A 140 35.31 -10.01 -4.05
N PHE A 141 35.70 -8.78 -4.37
CA PHE A 141 36.01 -8.37 -5.73
C PHE A 141 37.50 -8.62 -6.02
N THR A 142 37.81 -9.22 -7.18
CA THR A 142 39.20 -9.42 -7.64
C THR A 142 39.38 -8.80 -9.02
N SER A 143 40.37 -7.93 -9.16
CA SER A 143 40.75 -7.33 -10.45
C SER A 143 41.31 -8.40 -11.40
N GLY A 144 40.81 -8.47 -12.64
CA GLY A 144 41.40 -9.31 -13.69
C GLY A 144 42.67 -8.74 -14.34
N GLY A 145 43.07 -7.53 -13.95
CA GLY A 145 44.32 -6.88 -14.32
C GLY A 145 44.17 -5.69 -15.25
N ALA A 146 45.28 -5.25 -15.87
CA ALA A 146 45.44 -4.15 -16.85
C ALA A 146 44.59 -2.88 -16.64
N SER A 147 43.29 -2.91 -16.98
CA SER A 147 42.36 -1.76 -16.89
C SER A 147 41.30 -1.90 -15.81
N ALA A 148 41.10 -3.10 -15.24
CA ALA A 148 40.26 -3.31 -14.07
C ALA A 148 41.01 -2.86 -12.81
N ILE A 149 41.18 -1.56 -12.62
CA ILE A 149 41.92 -0.97 -11.51
C ILE A 149 41.08 0.14 -10.88
N ILE A 150 41.27 0.39 -9.60
CA ILE A 150 40.74 1.59 -8.94
C ILE A 150 41.91 2.54 -8.70
N ALA A 151 41.81 3.78 -9.16
CA ALA A 151 42.85 4.76 -8.95
C ALA A 151 42.97 5.18 -7.47
N ALA A 152 44.16 5.64 -7.10
CA ALA A 152 44.40 6.19 -5.77
C ALA A 152 43.52 7.44 -5.55
N ALA A 153 43.00 7.58 -4.33
CA ALA A 153 42.05 8.61 -3.93
C ALA A 153 40.67 8.54 -4.63
N SER A 154 40.38 7.50 -5.43
CA SER A 154 39.03 7.28 -5.95
C SER A 154 38.06 6.85 -4.85
N GLN A 155 36.80 7.20 -5.05
CA GLN A 155 35.66 6.68 -4.32
C GLN A 155 35.18 5.39 -4.96
N VAL A 156 34.85 4.41 -4.14
CA VAL A 156 34.28 3.13 -4.54
C VAL A 156 32.86 3.09 -4.01
N CYS A 157 31.91 2.73 -4.87
CA CYS A 157 30.54 2.43 -4.49
C CYS A 157 30.24 0.96 -4.82
N VAL A 158 29.69 0.24 -3.85
CA VAL A 158 29.21 -1.13 -4.00
C VAL A 158 27.73 -1.14 -3.67
N LYS A 159 26.92 -1.55 -4.63
CA LYS A 159 25.48 -1.76 -4.42
C LYS A 159 25.24 -3.26 -4.30
N ILE A 160 24.40 -3.66 -3.35
CA ILE A 160 24.02 -5.05 -3.09
C ILE A 160 22.50 -5.11 -3.01
N GLY A 161 21.91 -6.16 -3.59
CA GLY A 161 20.47 -6.39 -3.60
C GLY A 161 19.76 -5.62 -4.70
N GLU A 162 18.56 -5.15 -4.41
CA GLU A 162 17.71 -4.40 -5.35
C GLU A 162 18.30 -3.02 -5.70
N ASN A 163 19.29 -2.55 -4.93
CA ASN A 163 20.09 -1.38 -5.31
C ASN A 163 21.01 -1.64 -6.51
N ALA A 164 21.38 -2.90 -6.78
CA ALA A 164 22.18 -3.27 -7.94
C ALA A 164 21.34 -3.40 -9.22
N THR A 165 22.01 -3.47 -10.35
CA THR A 165 21.40 -3.70 -11.66
C THR A 165 20.66 -5.02 -11.64
N GLY A 166 19.36 -5.00 -11.97
CA GLY A 166 18.47 -6.15 -11.82
C GLY A 166 17.25 -5.85 -10.92
N GLY A 167 17.40 -4.93 -9.96
CA GLY A 167 16.30 -4.45 -9.11
C GLY A 167 15.66 -5.58 -8.31
N ALA A 168 14.33 -5.66 -8.32
CA ALA A 168 13.53 -6.63 -7.56
C ALA A 168 13.68 -8.10 -7.98
N ALA A 169 14.66 -8.44 -8.82
CA ALA A 169 15.05 -9.82 -9.10
C ALA A 169 16.31 -10.24 -8.33
N ASN A 170 16.97 -9.30 -7.67
CA ASN A 170 18.23 -9.52 -6.98
C ASN A 170 17.97 -9.98 -5.53
N SER A 171 18.78 -10.93 -5.08
CA SER A 171 18.80 -11.39 -3.70
C SER A 171 19.35 -10.29 -2.78
N GLN A 172 18.86 -10.18 -1.56
CA GLN A 172 19.29 -9.19 -0.57
C GLN A 172 19.98 -9.87 0.62
N TYR A 173 20.61 -9.08 1.50
CA TYR A 173 21.04 -9.62 2.79
C TYR A 173 19.85 -9.70 3.74
N ILE A 174 19.69 -10.81 4.44
CA ILE A 174 18.86 -10.88 5.65
C ILE A 174 19.64 -10.22 6.79
N ASN A 175 19.03 -9.23 7.46
CA ASN A 175 19.63 -8.57 8.61
C ASN A 175 19.86 -9.53 9.80
N PRO A 176 20.78 -9.19 10.73
CA PRO A 176 20.94 -9.91 11.99
C PRO A 176 19.65 -10.07 12.80
N SER A 177 19.53 -11.20 13.50
CA SER A 177 18.42 -11.49 14.41
C SER A 177 18.53 -10.77 15.77
N THR A 178 19.62 -10.02 15.98
CA THR A 178 19.90 -9.32 17.24
C THR A 178 20.19 -7.85 17.01
N THR A 179 19.66 -6.99 17.88
CA THR A 179 19.86 -5.54 17.84
C THR A 179 21.27 -5.12 18.21
N GLY A 180 21.59 -3.85 17.95
CA GLY A 180 22.82 -3.18 18.33
C GLY A 180 23.74 -2.91 17.15
N SER A 181 24.92 -2.38 17.47
CA SER A 181 25.94 -2.03 16.49
C SER A 181 26.59 -3.27 15.89
N LYS A 182 26.69 -3.30 14.55
CA LYS A 182 27.29 -4.37 13.76
C LYS A 182 28.42 -3.77 12.93
N THR A 183 29.59 -4.38 12.97
CA THR A 183 30.78 -3.89 12.27
C THR A 183 31.01 -4.65 10.97
N ILE A 184 30.92 -3.96 9.84
CA ILE A 184 31.32 -4.45 8.53
C ILE A 184 32.77 -4.03 8.30
N THR A 185 33.66 -4.98 8.03
CA THR A 185 35.09 -4.67 7.83
C THR A 185 35.42 -4.60 6.34
N LEU A 186 36.21 -3.60 5.95
CA LEU A 186 36.63 -3.36 4.58
C LEU A 186 38.16 -3.52 4.48
N SER A 187 38.61 -4.27 3.46
CA SER A 187 40.01 -4.42 3.11
C SER A 187 40.18 -4.22 1.60
N VAL A 188 40.99 -3.26 1.18
CA VAL A 188 41.10 -2.79 -0.20
C VAL A 188 42.56 -2.86 -0.64
N GLY A 189 42.81 -3.12 -1.93
CA GLY A 189 44.16 -3.24 -2.47
C GLY A 189 44.92 -4.45 -1.91
N SER A 190 44.21 -5.55 -1.61
CA SER A 190 44.75 -6.72 -0.90
C SER A 190 45.35 -6.38 0.47
N GLY A 191 44.67 -5.49 1.21
CA GLY A 191 45.05 -5.05 2.56
C GLY A 191 45.97 -3.85 2.61
N ALA A 192 46.18 -3.16 1.48
CA ALA A 192 46.89 -1.89 1.42
C ALA A 192 46.12 -0.78 2.13
N ASP A 193 44.78 -0.80 2.04
CA ASP A 193 43.89 0.09 2.77
C ASP A 193 42.86 -0.71 3.58
N THR A 194 42.51 -0.22 4.77
CA THR A 194 41.54 -0.86 5.67
C THR A 194 40.61 0.14 6.35
N GLY A 195 39.44 -0.31 6.76
CA GLY A 195 38.53 0.47 7.60
C GLY A 195 37.27 -0.27 7.97
N ASP A 196 36.62 0.20 9.03
CA ASP A 196 35.39 -0.40 9.55
C ASP A 196 34.19 0.51 9.34
N LEU A 197 33.06 -0.09 8.99
CA LEU A 197 31.73 0.52 8.94
C LEU A 197 30.89 -0.01 10.09
N VAL A 198 30.15 0.86 10.75
CA VAL A 198 29.21 0.46 11.81
C VAL A 198 27.80 0.77 11.35
N VAL A 199 26.98 -0.27 11.25
CA VAL A 199 25.53 -0.18 11.04
C VAL A 199 24.82 -0.56 12.33
N ASN A 200 23.58 -0.11 12.49
CA ASN A 200 22.81 -0.37 13.71
C ASN A 200 21.53 -1.13 13.38
N ILE A 201 21.36 -2.30 14.00
CA ILE A 201 20.15 -3.09 13.88
C ILE A 201 19.23 -2.75 15.05
N ILE A 202 17.96 -2.46 14.77
CA ILE A 202 16.94 -2.04 15.75
C ILE A 202 15.77 -3.02 15.76
N THR A 203 14.90 -2.92 16.76
CA THR A 203 13.77 -3.86 16.87
C THR A 203 12.74 -3.63 15.78
N ASP A 204 12.37 -2.37 15.53
CA ASP A 204 11.34 -2.00 14.56
C ASP A 204 11.80 -0.71 13.85
N ASP A 205 11.75 -0.70 12.52
CA ASP A 205 12.07 0.48 11.71
C ASP A 205 10.84 1.07 10.99
N SER A 206 9.65 0.57 11.33
CA SER A 206 8.37 0.97 10.74
C SER A 206 7.34 1.40 11.79
N VAL A 207 6.39 2.25 11.39
CA VAL A 207 5.29 2.73 12.25
C VAL A 207 3.95 2.42 11.58
N ALA A 208 3.13 1.61 12.25
CA ALA A 208 1.77 1.31 11.80
C ALA A 208 0.79 2.43 12.20
N VAL A 209 -0.07 2.86 11.28
CA VAL A 209 -1.09 3.90 11.50
C VAL A 209 -2.45 3.38 11.06
N SER A 210 -3.49 3.53 11.90
CA SER A 210 -4.84 3.02 11.64
C SER A 210 -5.95 3.96 12.13
N GLY A 211 -7.16 3.78 11.60
CA GLY A 211 -8.37 4.51 11.98
C GLY A 211 -9.65 3.70 11.71
N THR A 212 -10.76 4.08 12.34
CA THR A 212 -12.05 3.38 12.24
C THR A 212 -13.17 4.36 11.89
N VAL A 213 -14.05 3.99 10.96
CA VAL A 213 -15.27 4.72 10.59
C VAL A 213 -16.48 3.94 11.11
N VAL A 214 -17.38 4.61 11.84
CA VAL A 214 -18.58 3.97 12.43
C VAL A 214 -19.74 4.01 11.44
N GLU A 215 -20.53 2.94 11.40
CA GLU A 215 -21.78 2.81 10.63
C GLU A 215 -22.84 3.83 11.08
N SER A 216 -23.55 4.45 10.14
CA SER A 216 -24.52 5.52 10.39
C SER A 216 -25.69 5.47 9.40
N MET A 217 -26.89 5.73 9.90
CA MET A 217 -28.11 5.83 9.10
C MET A 217 -29.08 6.83 9.74
N THR A 218 -29.73 7.67 8.94
CA THR A 218 -30.88 8.49 9.37
C THR A 218 -32.01 8.42 8.35
N PHE A 219 -33.24 8.23 8.83
CA PHE A 219 -34.45 8.25 8.02
C PHE A 219 -35.52 9.11 8.71
N THR A 220 -36.14 10.06 7.99
CA THR A 220 -37.20 10.92 8.55
C THR A 220 -38.38 11.02 7.59
N ILE A 221 -39.56 11.28 8.15
CA ILE A 221 -40.79 11.67 7.45
C ILE A 221 -41.21 13.02 8.04
N ASP A 222 -41.43 14.03 7.20
CA ASP A 222 -41.69 15.41 7.67
C ASP A 222 -43.14 15.64 8.12
N ASP A 223 -44.10 14.88 7.58
CA ASP A 223 -45.52 14.93 7.94
C ASP A 223 -46.16 13.53 7.94
N ILE A 224 -46.91 13.23 9.00
CA ILE A 224 -47.62 11.95 9.20
C ILE A 224 -49.14 12.09 9.15
N SER A 225 -49.66 13.30 8.88
CA SER A 225 -51.09 13.62 8.89
C SER A 225 -51.55 14.24 7.56
N ILE A 226 -51.51 13.44 6.50
CA ILE A 226 -51.97 13.84 5.18
C ILE A 226 -53.44 13.49 4.94
N GLY A 227 -54.10 14.16 3.99
CA GLY A 227 -55.49 13.85 3.64
C GLY A 227 -55.93 14.37 2.28
N PHE A 228 -56.99 13.75 1.74
CA PHE A 228 -57.57 14.08 0.42
C PHE A 228 -58.67 15.15 0.48
N GLY A 229 -59.07 15.59 1.68
CA GLY A 229 -60.28 16.37 1.92
C GLY A 229 -61.55 15.66 1.47
N THR A 230 -62.50 16.43 0.94
CA THR A 230 -63.74 15.87 0.37
C THR A 230 -63.46 15.28 -1.01
N LEU A 231 -63.70 13.98 -1.18
CA LEU A 231 -63.60 13.31 -2.46
C LEU A 231 -64.81 13.66 -3.34
N THR A 232 -64.55 13.89 -4.63
CA THR A 232 -65.59 14.13 -5.64
C THR A 232 -65.26 13.33 -6.90
N SER A 233 -66.26 12.95 -7.69
CA SER A 233 -66.03 12.19 -8.93
C SER A 233 -65.62 13.06 -10.11
N ALA A 234 -65.53 14.38 -9.95
CA ALA A 234 -65.30 15.31 -11.06
C ALA A 234 -63.84 15.40 -11.48
N ASN A 235 -62.93 15.42 -10.50
CA ASN A 235 -61.48 15.56 -10.70
C ASN A 235 -60.75 14.61 -9.74
N ALA A 236 -59.51 14.27 -10.07
CA ALA A 236 -58.63 13.58 -9.13
C ALA A 236 -58.36 14.38 -7.86
N ARG A 237 -58.06 13.64 -6.80
CA ARG A 237 -57.73 14.19 -5.49
C ARG A 237 -56.35 13.69 -5.08
N PHE A 238 -55.45 14.63 -4.82
CA PHE A 238 -54.14 14.36 -4.26
C PHE A 238 -54.14 14.68 -2.77
N ALA A 239 -53.43 13.88 -1.98
CA ALA A 239 -53.30 14.18 -0.56
C ALA A 239 -52.38 15.39 -0.33
N SER A 240 -52.65 16.15 0.72
CA SER A 240 -51.82 17.27 1.18
C SER A 240 -51.63 17.22 2.70
N GLY A 241 -50.54 17.81 3.21
CA GLY A 241 -50.24 17.86 4.65
C GLY A 241 -51.21 18.68 5.50
N ASP A 242 -52.03 19.54 4.89
CA ASP A 242 -53.11 20.25 5.60
C ASP A 242 -54.41 19.44 5.72
N GLY A 243 -54.43 18.21 5.15
CA GLY A 243 -55.58 17.32 5.15
C GLY A 243 -56.70 17.69 4.17
N ASN A 244 -56.62 18.84 3.50
CA ASN A 244 -57.70 19.35 2.64
C ASN A 244 -57.66 18.78 1.22
N GLY A 245 -56.54 18.18 0.83
CA GLY A 245 -56.26 17.65 -0.50
C GLY A 245 -56.24 18.71 -1.61
N THR A 246 -55.54 18.36 -2.70
CA THR A 246 -55.45 19.19 -3.91
C THR A 246 -56.27 18.55 -5.02
N ALA A 247 -57.08 19.34 -5.73
CA ALA A 247 -57.77 18.87 -6.92
C ALA A 247 -56.81 18.83 -8.12
N GLY A 248 -56.89 17.76 -8.93
CA GLY A 248 -56.14 17.63 -10.18
C GLY A 248 -56.56 18.63 -11.27
N PRO A 249 -55.95 18.54 -12.46
CA PRO A 249 -55.18 17.40 -12.98
C PRO A 249 -53.71 17.37 -12.55
N THR A 250 -53.17 18.47 -12.01
CA THR A 250 -51.77 18.53 -11.59
C THR A 250 -51.59 17.86 -10.24
N SER A 251 -50.62 16.97 -10.17
CA SER A 251 -50.21 16.24 -8.99
C SER A 251 -49.60 17.15 -7.91
N ALA A 252 -49.80 16.77 -6.65
CA ALA A 252 -49.21 17.45 -5.50
C ALA A 252 -48.59 16.42 -4.55
N SER A 253 -47.39 16.71 -4.05
CA SER A 253 -46.77 15.90 -3.01
C SER A 253 -47.47 16.15 -1.67
N ALA A 254 -47.64 15.09 -0.91
CA ALA A 254 -48.32 15.15 0.38
C ALA A 254 -47.35 15.39 1.54
N HIS A 255 -46.15 14.81 1.46
CA HIS A 255 -45.06 14.92 2.43
C HIS A 255 -43.72 14.58 1.77
N THR A 256 -42.63 14.77 2.50
CA THR A 256 -41.28 14.35 2.12
C THR A 256 -40.65 13.38 3.12
N MET A 257 -39.78 12.52 2.60
CA MET A 257 -38.92 11.63 3.39
C MET A 257 -37.45 11.97 3.14
N THR A 258 -36.58 11.83 4.14
CA THR A 258 -35.13 11.97 3.93
C THR A 258 -34.36 10.73 4.36
N MET A 259 -33.28 10.43 3.65
CA MET A 259 -32.40 9.28 3.90
C MET A 259 -30.92 9.69 3.82
N ALA A 260 -30.12 9.22 4.77
CA ALA A 260 -28.67 9.34 4.78
C ALA A 260 -28.03 8.07 5.34
N THR A 261 -26.91 7.63 4.76
CA THR A 261 -26.17 6.46 5.24
C THR A 261 -24.74 6.45 4.71
N ASN A 262 -23.79 5.92 5.48
CA ASN A 262 -22.45 5.58 5.00
C ASN A 262 -22.28 4.10 4.62
N ALA A 263 -23.39 3.38 4.47
CA ALA A 263 -23.41 1.99 4.00
C ALA A 263 -22.87 1.87 2.56
N ALA A 264 -21.90 0.98 2.36
CA ALA A 264 -21.21 0.81 1.08
C ALA A 264 -22.14 0.32 -0.03
N SER A 265 -23.18 -0.46 0.33
CA SER A 265 -24.19 -0.97 -0.61
C SER A 265 -25.50 -0.15 -0.56
N GLY A 266 -25.43 1.10 -0.08
CA GLY A 266 -26.53 2.05 -0.06
C GLY A 266 -27.69 1.67 0.85
N TYR A 267 -28.93 1.77 0.35
CA TYR A 267 -30.14 1.54 1.14
C TYR A 267 -31.35 1.09 0.32
N SER A 268 -32.39 0.62 0.99
CA SER A 268 -33.73 0.40 0.41
C SER A 268 -34.83 0.99 1.30
N ILE A 269 -35.92 1.46 0.68
CA ILE A 269 -37.13 1.93 1.36
C ILE A 269 -38.32 1.13 0.83
N LYS A 270 -39.10 0.59 1.77
CA LYS A 270 -40.31 -0.17 1.52
C LYS A 270 -41.51 0.49 2.18
N TYR A 271 -42.71 0.22 1.67
CA TYR A 271 -43.96 0.57 2.36
C TYR A 271 -44.82 -0.67 2.63
N ASN A 272 -45.72 -0.56 3.61
CA ASN A 272 -46.83 -1.49 3.85
C ASN A 272 -48.04 -0.71 4.36
N GLY A 273 -49.23 -0.98 3.83
CA GLY A 273 -50.47 -0.45 4.37
C GLY A 273 -51.70 -1.02 3.65
N ALA A 274 -52.86 -0.94 4.28
CA ALA A 274 -54.12 -1.32 3.65
C ALA A 274 -54.58 -0.24 2.65
N THR A 275 -55.58 -0.56 1.83
CA THR A 275 -56.28 0.49 1.06
C THR A 275 -57.11 1.38 1.98
N LEU A 276 -57.61 2.50 1.45
CA LEU A 276 -58.56 3.38 2.11
C LEU A 276 -59.86 2.64 2.46
N THR A 277 -60.27 2.69 3.73
CA THR A 277 -61.45 1.96 4.24
C THR A 277 -62.40 2.87 5.02
N SER A 278 -63.71 2.67 4.84
CA SER A 278 -64.78 3.26 5.64
C SER A 278 -65.78 2.18 6.04
N GLY A 279 -65.68 1.70 7.28
CA GLY A 279 -66.46 0.53 7.71
C GLY A 279 -66.09 -0.71 6.88
N GLY A 280 -67.08 -1.30 6.20
CA GLY A 280 -66.85 -2.44 5.29
C GLY A 280 -66.50 -2.06 3.85
N ASN A 281 -66.51 -0.77 3.51
CA ASN A 281 -66.29 -0.29 2.15
C ASN A 281 -64.82 0.11 1.94
N THR A 282 -64.32 -0.05 0.71
CA THR A 282 -62.92 0.20 0.36
C THR A 282 -62.81 0.96 -0.95
N ILE A 283 -61.80 1.82 -1.11
CA ILE A 283 -61.42 2.32 -2.43
C ILE A 283 -60.52 1.28 -3.12
N ILE A 284 -60.78 1.03 -4.41
CA ILE A 284 -60.00 0.08 -5.21
C ILE A 284 -58.57 0.61 -5.41
N VAL A 285 -57.57 -0.23 -5.15
CA VAL A 285 -56.16 0.08 -5.43
C VAL A 285 -55.87 0.02 -6.92
N ALA A 286 -54.98 0.88 -7.41
CA ALA A 286 -54.69 0.97 -8.84
C ALA A 286 -53.20 0.93 -9.14
N THR A 287 -52.89 0.51 -10.37
CA THR A 287 -51.63 0.82 -11.05
C THR A 287 -51.96 1.73 -12.23
N ILE A 288 -51.33 2.89 -12.26
CA ILE A 288 -51.54 4.00 -13.19
C ILE A 288 -50.20 4.23 -13.89
N THR A 289 -50.23 4.28 -15.23
CA THR A 289 -49.02 4.41 -16.05
C THR A 289 -49.19 5.56 -17.03
N GLY A 290 -48.29 6.54 -17.01
CA GLY A 290 -48.30 7.62 -18.00
C GLY A 290 -49.42 8.66 -17.81
N ASP A 291 -50.00 8.76 -16.61
CA ASP A 291 -51.24 9.51 -16.38
C ASP A 291 -51.22 10.20 -15.00
N GLU A 292 -51.19 11.54 -15.01
CA GLU A 292 -50.94 12.36 -13.81
C GLU A 292 -52.11 12.34 -12.82
N ASP A 293 -53.34 12.31 -13.32
CA ASP A 293 -54.58 12.32 -12.53
C ASP A 293 -55.39 11.02 -12.64
N GLY A 294 -54.87 10.04 -13.37
CA GLY A 294 -55.51 8.74 -13.53
C GLY A 294 -56.84 8.87 -14.26
N VAL A 295 -57.85 8.13 -13.80
CA VAL A 295 -59.17 8.12 -14.43
C VAL A 295 -60.21 8.68 -13.45
N PRO A 296 -60.46 10.00 -13.45
CA PRO A 296 -61.59 10.57 -12.73
C PRO A 296 -62.91 9.84 -13.04
N ALA A 297 -63.81 9.84 -12.06
CA ALA A 297 -65.05 9.04 -12.07
C ALA A 297 -64.87 7.51 -12.04
N SER A 298 -63.66 7.01 -11.77
CA SER A 298 -63.38 5.61 -11.39
C SER A 298 -62.86 5.53 -9.95
N GLU A 299 -62.97 4.37 -9.29
CA GLU A 299 -62.31 4.18 -7.99
C GLU A 299 -60.84 3.83 -8.18
N GLN A 300 -59.94 4.65 -7.64
CA GLN A 300 -58.50 4.42 -7.67
C GLN A 300 -57.88 4.94 -6.38
N PHE A 301 -56.95 4.18 -5.79
CA PHE A 301 -56.04 4.62 -4.74
C PHE A 301 -54.63 4.14 -5.11
N ALA A 302 -53.68 5.06 -5.20
CA ALA A 302 -52.31 4.76 -5.62
C ALA A 302 -51.28 5.72 -5.01
N ILE A 303 -50.01 5.30 -4.94
CA ILE A 303 -48.90 6.13 -4.47
C ILE A 303 -47.79 6.23 -5.51
N GLY A 304 -47.05 7.33 -5.48
CA GLY A 304 -45.90 7.59 -6.36
C GLY A 304 -44.83 8.40 -5.62
N PHE A 305 -43.61 8.38 -6.14
CA PHE A 305 -42.47 9.06 -5.54
C PHE A 305 -41.62 9.78 -6.58
N THR A 306 -40.96 10.85 -6.13
CA THR A 306 -39.81 11.45 -6.81
C THR A 306 -38.64 11.57 -5.84
N THR A 307 -37.42 11.73 -6.35
CA THR A 307 -36.22 12.00 -5.55
C THR A 307 -35.51 13.25 -6.09
N ASN A 308 -34.80 13.98 -5.22
CA ASN A 308 -33.86 15.02 -5.63
C ASN A 308 -32.43 14.50 -5.87
N GLY A 309 -32.18 13.24 -5.55
CA GLY A 309 -30.90 12.56 -5.69
C GLY A 309 -30.86 11.58 -6.85
N ASN A 310 -30.02 10.56 -6.70
CA ASN A 310 -29.78 9.52 -7.69
C ASN A 310 -30.36 8.15 -7.31
N ALA A 311 -31.07 8.05 -6.18
CA ALA A 311 -31.80 6.83 -5.83
C ALA A 311 -32.73 6.38 -6.95
N THR A 312 -32.79 5.08 -7.13
CA THR A 312 -33.67 4.42 -8.08
C THR A 312 -35.05 4.26 -7.48
N ILE A 313 -36.06 4.85 -8.12
CA ILE A 313 -37.47 4.60 -7.81
C ILE A 313 -37.98 3.49 -8.70
N VAL A 314 -38.64 2.50 -8.11
CA VAL A 314 -39.26 1.39 -8.86
C VAL A 314 -40.23 1.96 -9.90
N SER A 315 -40.13 1.50 -11.15
CA SER A 315 -40.78 2.14 -12.31
C SER A 315 -42.28 2.35 -12.17
N ALA A 316 -43.00 1.43 -11.52
CA ALA A 316 -44.44 1.52 -11.28
C ALA A 316 -44.83 2.66 -10.32
N TYR A 317 -43.87 3.22 -9.59
CA TYR A 317 -44.04 4.29 -8.60
C TYR A 317 -43.31 5.57 -9.00
N ASN A 318 -42.60 5.59 -10.13
CA ASN A 318 -41.83 6.75 -10.55
C ASN A 318 -42.77 7.84 -11.07
N GLN A 319 -42.87 8.93 -10.31
CA GLN A 319 -43.80 10.01 -10.59
C GLN A 319 -43.17 11.11 -11.47
N VAL A 320 -41.86 11.06 -11.73
CA VAL A 320 -41.14 12.08 -12.50
C VAL A 320 -41.77 12.28 -13.89
N SER A 321 -42.04 13.53 -14.26
CA SER A 321 -42.50 13.90 -15.60
C SER A 321 -41.55 13.35 -16.68
N PRO A 322 -42.04 12.77 -17.77
CA PRO A 322 -43.45 12.69 -18.19
C PRO A 322 -44.14 11.37 -17.79
N THR A 323 -43.56 10.57 -16.89
CA THR A 323 -44.06 9.21 -16.60
C THR A 323 -45.27 9.20 -15.69
N PHE A 324 -45.29 10.01 -14.62
CA PHE A 324 -46.42 10.13 -13.71
C PHE A 324 -47.04 8.78 -13.29
N ASN A 325 -46.21 7.77 -12.99
CA ASN A 325 -46.70 6.45 -12.61
C ASN A 325 -47.09 6.43 -11.13
N TYR A 326 -48.15 5.68 -10.83
CA TYR A 326 -48.57 5.37 -9.47
C TYR A 326 -48.88 3.88 -9.36
N SER A 327 -48.63 3.28 -8.21
CA SER A 327 -49.10 1.93 -7.91
C SER A 327 -49.37 1.78 -6.43
N PHE A 328 -50.22 0.84 -6.04
CA PHE A 328 -50.39 0.46 -4.64
C PHE A 328 -50.77 -1.01 -4.50
N VAL A 329 -50.05 -1.71 -3.64
CA VAL A 329 -50.30 -3.12 -3.30
C VAL A 329 -50.73 -3.17 -1.85
N ALA A 330 -52.03 -3.40 -1.62
CA ALA A 330 -52.57 -3.42 -0.27
C ALA A 330 -51.97 -4.56 0.58
N SER A 331 -51.67 -4.23 1.83
CA SER A 331 -51.26 -5.15 2.89
C SER A 331 -50.05 -6.02 2.55
N THR A 332 -49.16 -5.52 1.69
CA THR A 332 -47.95 -6.22 1.23
C THR A 332 -46.75 -5.30 1.39
N GLU A 333 -45.67 -5.81 1.99
CA GLU A 333 -44.40 -5.07 2.04
C GLU A 333 -43.84 -4.94 0.63
N THR A 334 -43.68 -3.70 0.15
CA THR A 334 -43.28 -3.42 -1.22
C THR A 334 -42.13 -2.44 -1.25
N GLU A 335 -41.02 -2.82 -1.87
CA GLU A 335 -39.89 -1.93 -2.13
C GLU A 335 -40.24 -0.92 -3.21
N VAL A 336 -39.89 0.35 -2.97
CA VAL A 336 -40.22 1.46 -3.86
C VAL A 336 -39.02 2.32 -4.22
N ILE A 337 -37.99 2.34 -3.38
CA ILE A 337 -36.79 3.15 -3.55
C ILE A 337 -35.58 2.31 -3.15
N SER A 338 -34.50 2.40 -3.93
CA SER A 338 -33.20 1.83 -3.56
C SER A 338 -32.03 2.69 -4.05
N GLU A 339 -30.90 2.57 -3.38
CA GLU A 339 -29.62 3.15 -3.76
C GLU A 339 -28.50 2.12 -3.47
N THR A 340 -27.44 2.18 -4.26
CA THR A 340 -26.32 1.22 -4.27
C THR A 340 -25.03 1.81 -3.74
N VAL A 341 -25.01 3.09 -3.36
CA VAL A 341 -23.84 3.81 -2.84
C VAL A 341 -24.15 4.54 -1.53
N PRO A 342 -23.12 4.91 -0.74
CA PRO A 342 -23.30 5.81 0.40
C PRO A 342 -23.94 7.15 -0.01
N THR A 343 -24.82 7.67 0.82
CA THR A 343 -25.58 8.89 0.56
C THR A 343 -25.48 9.86 1.74
N ALA A 344 -25.10 11.10 1.46
CA ALA A 344 -25.02 12.15 2.47
C ALA A 344 -26.41 12.58 2.95
N ILE A 345 -27.29 13.06 2.06
CA ILE A 345 -28.72 13.29 2.29
C ILE A 345 -29.42 13.20 0.93
N GLU A 346 -30.49 12.43 0.86
CA GLU A 346 -31.46 12.45 -0.24
C GLU A 346 -32.87 12.71 0.28
N THR A 347 -33.68 13.36 -0.55
CA THR A 347 -35.07 13.72 -0.23
C THR A 347 -36.03 13.15 -1.26
N PHE A 348 -37.07 12.48 -0.78
CA PHE A 348 -38.13 11.88 -1.57
C PHE A 348 -39.42 12.65 -1.37
N SER A 349 -40.12 13.00 -2.46
CA SER A 349 -41.48 13.53 -2.36
C SER A 349 -42.47 12.39 -2.58
N ALA A 350 -43.42 12.21 -1.66
CA ALA A 350 -44.45 11.18 -1.76
C ALA A 350 -45.77 11.78 -2.27
N PHE A 351 -46.36 11.14 -3.26
CA PHE A 351 -47.62 11.53 -3.88
C PHE A 351 -48.66 10.44 -3.63
N TYR A 352 -49.89 10.84 -3.34
CA TYR A 352 -51.01 9.93 -3.14
C TYR A 352 -52.17 10.42 -3.98
N LEU A 353 -52.77 9.54 -4.77
CA LEU A 353 -53.89 9.84 -5.65
C LEU A 353 -55.11 9.03 -5.20
N THR A 354 -56.27 9.69 -5.15
CA THR A 354 -57.57 9.04 -5.02
C THR A 354 -58.55 9.56 -6.06
N ASN A 355 -59.20 8.66 -6.79
CA ASN A 355 -60.38 8.90 -7.60
C ASN A 355 -61.56 8.10 -7.04
N ILE A 356 -62.78 8.60 -7.22
CA ILE A 356 -64.02 7.92 -6.83
C ILE A 356 -65.08 7.98 -7.94
N THR A 357 -66.02 7.05 -7.93
CA THR A 357 -67.25 7.14 -8.74
C THR A 357 -68.36 7.90 -7.99
N GLY A 358 -69.42 8.31 -8.69
CA GLY A 358 -70.63 8.83 -8.05
C GLY A 358 -71.43 7.80 -7.25
N ALA A 359 -71.10 6.50 -7.37
CA ALA A 359 -71.74 5.41 -6.62
C ALA A 359 -70.92 4.94 -5.41
N THR A 360 -69.69 5.44 -5.23
CA THR A 360 -68.83 5.17 -4.07
C THR A 360 -69.60 5.49 -2.79
N GLU A 361 -69.59 4.57 -1.83
CA GLU A 361 -70.42 4.71 -0.64
C GLU A 361 -69.99 5.92 0.21
N ALA A 362 -70.96 6.58 0.83
CA ALA A 362 -70.67 7.70 1.72
C ALA A 362 -69.96 7.20 2.99
N GLY A 363 -68.87 7.86 3.37
CA GLY A 363 -68.11 7.49 4.56
C GLY A 363 -66.81 8.25 4.74
N SER A 364 -66.12 7.97 5.85
CA SER A 364 -64.80 8.54 6.15
C SER A 364 -63.74 7.49 5.86
N TYR A 365 -63.13 7.57 4.68
CA TYR A 365 -62.14 6.62 4.22
C TYR A 365 -60.75 6.96 4.78
N THR A 366 -60.14 6.02 5.49
CA THR A 366 -58.81 6.21 6.09
C THR A 366 -57.93 4.98 5.91
N THR A 367 -56.62 5.18 5.91
CA THR A 367 -55.60 4.13 5.96
C THR A 367 -54.34 4.67 6.62
N ALA A 368 -53.44 3.77 7.02
CA ALA A 368 -52.11 4.10 7.51
C ALA A 368 -51.06 3.37 6.66
N ILE A 369 -50.05 4.09 6.19
CA ILE A 369 -48.92 3.55 5.44
C ILE A 369 -47.67 3.62 6.31
N THR A 370 -47.03 2.46 6.51
CA THR A 370 -45.76 2.35 7.24
C THR A 370 -44.62 2.32 6.25
N TYR A 371 -43.59 3.15 6.46
CA TYR A 371 -42.35 3.14 5.69
C TYR A 371 -41.22 2.51 6.50
N THR A 372 -40.43 1.63 5.87
CA THR A 372 -39.26 0.98 6.46
C THR A 372 -38.05 1.27 5.58
N ALA A 373 -37.05 1.95 6.13
CA ALA A 373 -35.76 2.17 5.49
C ALA A 373 -34.70 1.22 6.07
N THR A 374 -33.82 0.71 5.21
CA THR A 374 -32.73 -0.21 5.58
C THR A 374 -31.43 0.25 4.93
N ALA A 375 -30.38 0.48 5.72
CA ALA A 375 -29.01 0.69 5.22
C ALA A 375 -28.30 -0.67 5.03
N ASN A 376 -27.53 -0.81 3.94
CA ASN A 376 -26.89 -2.06 3.52
C ASN A 376 -25.35 -1.98 3.68
N PHE A 377 -24.83 -2.21 4.89
CA PHE A 377 -23.40 -2.09 5.22
C PHE A 377 -22.51 -3.15 4.59
#